data_AF-A0A2N3Y0A3-F1
#
_entry.id   AF-A0A2N3Y0A3-F1
#
_cell.length_a   1.000
_cell.length_b   1.000
_cell.length_c   1.000
_cell.angle_alpha   90.00
_cell.angle_beta   90.00
_cell.angle_gamma   90.00
#
_symmetry.space_group_name_H-M   'P 1'
#
loop_
_entity.id
_entity.type
_entity.pdbx_description
1 polymer ?
#
loop_
_entity_poly.entity_id
_entity_poly.type
_entity_poly.pdbx_seq_one_letter_code
_entity_poly.pdbx_strand_id
1 'polypeptide(L)'
;MVSDGAESAAEKPPLPEVADEDVAWRPRWWFLGVFAVLAAIHLVGGWASTTAIGLAVGFACTLVLVFVRRLPPWLTGGWWSPGPWLSRSGIRARRNRLTCVLLLVWLPAAAIVAGIAEHPPHGVDIVYAVFVLGCGLSLLVLVLVRWARTLRILRLLAGSRTPLPARIDQQELVDGDPLARYVTGTVIFPDGSPGYFTLRDCPIPLVAAIEHTGRLWVTSALPGTVLAGLPDGDDFAHAVLATSQSGLHGRAPISRAALGRHLRPRTFALATVMVLGVALEITVFVTLGGALTWVLLVPLLLAVVAAVNWRSRVASPVRLLAAGPWTEVAAAVVAQDIRPGRPMLGWARFSDGIRARFRVANCPPDIATELVNRRHLWVAGEPREGKVAIGIPDSDTFAIAVFTVKQREYRRTRARRSPSLETNDRTG
;
A
#
# COMPACT_ATOMS: atom_id res chain seq x y z
N MET A 1 65.09 8.68 -12.95
CA MET A 1 64.70 8.04 -11.68
C MET A 1 63.53 8.83 -11.12
N VAL A 2 62.32 8.40 -11.48
CA VAL A 2 61.06 9.01 -11.06
C VAL A 2 60.48 8.05 -10.03
N SER A 3 60.27 8.53 -8.81
CA SER A 3 59.80 7.73 -7.69
C SER A 3 58.29 7.54 -7.80
N ASP A 4 57.88 6.29 -8.03
CA ASP A 4 56.49 5.86 -7.93
C ASP A 4 55.97 6.06 -6.51
N GLY A 5 55.02 6.98 -6.36
CA GLY A 5 54.29 7.20 -5.12
C GLY A 5 53.26 6.09 -4.96
N ALA A 6 53.58 5.12 -4.10
CA ALA A 6 52.64 4.10 -3.64
C ALA A 6 51.52 4.76 -2.81
N GLU A 7 50.43 5.11 -3.49
CA GLU A 7 49.19 5.57 -2.87
C GLU A 7 48.53 4.35 -2.19
N SER A 8 48.88 4.19 -0.91
CA SER A 8 48.31 3.20 0.01
C SER A 8 46.78 3.26 -0.05
N ALA A 9 46.18 2.26 -0.69
CA ALA A 9 44.75 2.00 -0.71
C ALA A 9 44.26 1.85 0.74
N ALA A 10 43.77 2.95 1.31
CA ALA A 10 43.11 2.96 2.60
C ALA A 10 41.89 2.04 2.51
N GLU A 11 42.05 0.85 3.08
CA GLU A 11 41.05 -0.19 3.21
C GLU A 11 39.78 0.43 3.80
N LYS A 12 38.78 0.60 2.94
CA LYS A 12 37.49 1.17 3.32
C LYS A 12 36.90 0.24 4.38
N PRO A 13 36.67 0.71 5.63
CA PRO A 13 36.18 -0.16 6.68
C PRO A 13 34.90 -0.84 6.20
N PRO A 14 34.75 -2.17 6.41
CA PRO A 14 33.56 -2.89 5.97
C PRO A 14 32.34 -2.16 6.50
N LEU A 15 31.46 -1.77 5.58
CA LEU A 15 30.17 -1.17 5.94
C LEU A 15 29.53 -2.10 6.98
N PRO A 16 29.08 -1.58 8.14
CA PRO A 16 28.47 -2.40 9.16
C PRO A 16 27.37 -3.20 8.49
N GLU A 17 27.54 -4.53 8.51
CA GLU A 17 26.52 -5.47 8.10
C GLU A 17 25.27 -5.03 8.85
N VAL A 18 24.28 -4.54 8.11
CA VAL A 18 22.98 -4.19 8.67
C VAL A 18 22.42 -5.51 9.12
N ALA A 19 22.74 -5.88 10.37
CA ALA A 19 22.14 -7.00 11.05
C ALA A 19 20.65 -6.70 10.99
N ASP A 20 19.96 -7.40 10.08
CA ASP A 20 18.51 -7.43 10.00
C ASP A 20 18.08 -7.67 11.44
N GLU A 21 17.59 -6.63 12.12
CA GLU A 21 17.18 -6.74 13.50
C GLU A 21 16.19 -7.89 13.54
N ASP A 22 16.62 -9.01 14.14
CA ASP A 22 15.79 -10.15 14.44
C ASP A 22 14.76 -9.69 15.46
N VAL A 23 13.75 -8.96 14.98
CA VAL A 23 12.60 -8.57 15.77
C VAL A 23 11.96 -9.87 16.20
N ALA A 24 12.29 -10.28 17.44
CA ALA A 24 11.86 -11.51 18.04
C ALA A 24 10.35 -11.64 17.85
N TRP A 25 9.95 -12.63 17.07
CA TRP A 25 8.56 -12.80 16.71
C TRP A 25 7.72 -12.99 17.98
N ARG A 26 6.68 -12.17 18.14
CA ARG A 26 5.73 -12.28 19.24
C ARG A 26 4.41 -12.85 18.72
N PRO A 27 3.89 -13.95 19.30
CA PRO A 27 2.57 -14.45 18.96
C PRO A 27 1.50 -13.39 19.17
N ARG A 28 0.50 -13.36 18.31
CA ARG A 28 -0.59 -12.37 18.36
C ARG A 28 -1.70 -12.84 19.31
N TRP A 29 -1.38 -12.93 20.60
CA TRP A 29 -2.27 -13.47 21.64
C TRP A 29 -3.66 -12.83 21.70
N TRP A 30 -3.81 -11.58 21.24
CA TRP A 30 -5.11 -10.90 21.20
C TRP A 30 -6.15 -11.63 20.33
N PHE A 31 -5.74 -12.32 19.26
CA PHE A 31 -6.68 -13.13 18.46
C PHE A 31 -7.24 -14.32 19.26
N LEU A 32 -6.41 -14.92 20.13
CA LEU A 32 -6.85 -15.97 21.04
C LEU A 32 -7.86 -15.43 22.06
N GLY A 33 -7.64 -14.21 22.56
CA GLY A 33 -8.59 -13.51 23.43
C GLY A 33 -9.94 -13.25 22.75
N VAL A 34 -9.93 -12.77 21.49
CA VAL A 34 -11.15 -12.58 20.69
C VAL A 34 -11.89 -13.91 20.48
N PHE A 35 -11.16 -14.97 20.14
CA PHE A 35 -11.76 -16.31 20.00
C PHE A 35 -12.35 -16.81 21.31
N ALA A 36 -11.65 -16.67 22.44
CA ALA A 36 -12.14 -17.11 23.75
C ALA A 36 -13.44 -16.38 24.15
N VAL A 37 -13.55 -15.09 23.88
CA VAL A 37 -14.78 -14.30 24.12
C VAL A 37 -15.92 -14.81 23.23
N LEU A 38 -15.67 -15.02 21.93
CA LEU A 38 -16.66 -15.57 21.01
C LEU A 38 -17.09 -16.99 21.42
N ALA A 39 -16.15 -17.82 21.85
CA ALA A 39 -16.41 -19.16 22.34
C ALA A 39 -17.27 -19.14 23.61
N ALA A 40 -16.97 -18.25 24.56
CA ALA A 40 -17.77 -18.09 25.78
C ALA A 40 -19.21 -17.67 25.46
N ILE A 41 -19.40 -16.71 24.55
CA ILE A 41 -20.74 -16.31 24.08
C ILE A 41 -21.49 -17.52 23.49
N HIS A 42 -20.82 -18.35 22.68
CA HIS A 42 -21.43 -19.54 22.09
C HIS A 42 -21.76 -20.63 23.11
N LEU A 43 -20.95 -20.80 24.15
CA LEU A 43 -21.20 -21.80 25.19
C LEU A 43 -22.35 -21.39 26.11
N VAL A 44 -22.61 -20.09 26.30
CA VAL A 44 -23.77 -19.59 27.06
C VAL A 44 -25.10 -19.91 26.35
N GLY A 45 -25.11 -19.97 25.01
CA GLY A 45 -26.28 -20.35 24.22
C GLY A 45 -26.56 -21.87 24.17
N GLY A 46 -25.72 -22.69 24.79
CA GLY A 46 -25.81 -24.15 24.78
C GLY A 46 -24.95 -24.84 23.72
N TRP A 47 -24.68 -26.14 23.93
CA TRP A 47 -23.85 -26.95 23.05
C TRP A 47 -24.66 -27.49 21.86
N ALA A 48 -24.80 -26.68 20.81
CA ALA A 48 -25.41 -27.09 19.55
C ALA A 48 -24.39 -27.70 18.58
N SER A 49 -24.87 -28.47 17.60
CA SER A 49 -24.05 -29.00 16.49
C SER A 49 -23.30 -27.91 15.74
N THR A 50 -23.90 -26.72 15.62
CA THR A 50 -23.25 -25.51 15.11
C THR A 50 -22.09 -25.04 15.95
N THR A 51 -22.23 -25.05 17.28
CA THR A 51 -21.18 -24.69 18.23
C THR A 51 -20.02 -25.67 18.15
N ALA A 52 -20.31 -26.97 18.03
CA ALA A 52 -19.29 -28.01 17.91
C ALA A 52 -18.40 -27.84 16.67
N ILE A 53 -19.02 -27.57 15.50
CA ILE A 53 -18.28 -27.36 14.24
C ILE A 53 -17.61 -25.98 14.23
N GLY A 54 -18.35 -24.94 14.62
CA GLY A 54 -17.89 -23.55 14.60
C GLY A 54 -16.71 -23.29 15.53
N LEU A 55 -16.71 -23.87 16.74
CA LEU A 55 -15.58 -23.75 17.67
C LEU A 55 -14.33 -24.42 17.13
N ALA A 56 -14.42 -25.63 16.58
CA ALA A 56 -13.27 -26.35 16.07
C ALA A 56 -12.64 -25.61 14.87
N VAL A 57 -13.46 -25.18 13.91
CA VAL A 57 -13.00 -24.42 12.74
C VAL A 57 -12.47 -23.04 13.15
N GLY A 58 -13.19 -22.32 14.02
CA GLY A 58 -12.78 -21.02 14.53
C GLY A 58 -11.47 -21.09 15.32
N PHE A 59 -11.29 -22.14 16.12
CA PHE A 59 -10.06 -22.38 16.88
C PHE A 59 -8.89 -22.65 15.94
N ALA A 60 -9.07 -23.53 14.94
CA ALA A 60 -8.03 -23.82 13.96
C ALA A 60 -7.60 -22.56 13.19
N CYS A 61 -8.55 -21.75 12.72
CA CYS A 61 -8.28 -20.45 12.10
C CYS A 61 -7.53 -19.50 13.06
N THR A 62 -7.92 -19.47 14.33
CA THR A 62 -7.28 -18.64 15.36
C THR A 62 -5.84 -19.07 15.60
N LEU A 63 -5.56 -20.37 15.68
CA LEU A 63 -4.20 -20.89 15.81
C LEU A 63 -3.32 -20.46 14.62
N VAL A 64 -3.86 -20.52 13.40
CA VAL A 64 -3.17 -20.01 12.20
C VAL A 64 -2.85 -18.52 12.36
N LEU A 65 -3.80 -17.70 12.82
CA LEU A 65 -3.60 -16.25 13.00
C LEU A 65 -2.61 -15.90 14.13
N VAL A 66 -2.56 -16.71 15.20
CA VAL A 66 -1.71 -16.50 16.38
C VAL A 66 -0.28 -16.95 16.12
N PHE A 67 -0.09 -18.14 15.53
CA PHE A 67 1.19 -18.84 15.48
C PHE A 67 1.90 -18.78 14.13
N VAL A 68 1.19 -18.50 13.02
CA VAL A 68 1.86 -18.40 11.71
C VAL A 68 2.60 -17.05 11.62
N ARG A 69 3.93 -17.12 11.79
CA ARG A 69 4.87 -15.99 11.80
C ARG A 69 4.66 -15.00 10.65
N ARG A 70 4.37 -15.54 9.47
CA ARG A 70 4.02 -14.76 8.28
C ARG A 70 2.76 -15.37 7.69
N LEU A 71 1.60 -14.83 8.09
CA LEU A 71 0.37 -15.08 7.36
C LEU A 71 0.68 -14.89 5.87
N PRO A 72 0.25 -15.82 5.01
CA PRO A 72 0.59 -15.77 3.61
C PRO A 72 0.36 -14.37 3.04
N PRO A 73 1.24 -13.85 2.16
CA PRO A 73 1.16 -12.47 1.67
C PRO A 73 -0.20 -12.08 1.06
N TRP A 74 -0.99 -13.08 0.64
CA TRP A 74 -2.35 -12.91 0.13
C TRP A 74 -3.41 -12.56 1.20
N LEU A 75 -3.15 -12.84 2.48
CA LEU A 75 -3.98 -12.48 3.65
C LEU A 75 -3.61 -11.13 4.27
N THR A 76 -2.32 -10.82 4.35
CA THR A 76 -1.81 -9.62 5.07
C THR A 76 -1.81 -8.35 4.24
N GLY A 77 -2.16 -8.43 2.95
CA GLY A 77 -2.04 -7.30 2.04
C GLY A 77 -0.58 -6.93 1.70
N GLY A 78 0.41 -7.69 2.22
CA GLY A 78 1.82 -7.58 1.88
C GLY A 78 2.17 -8.05 0.46
N TRP A 79 1.17 -8.45 -0.34
CA TRP A 79 1.35 -8.79 -1.75
C TRP A 79 1.86 -7.63 -2.63
N TRP A 80 1.94 -6.42 -2.09
CA TRP A 80 2.51 -5.26 -2.78
C TRP A 80 3.98 -5.02 -2.43
N SER A 81 4.60 -5.85 -1.57
CA SER A 81 6.02 -5.72 -1.27
C SER A 81 6.86 -6.11 -2.49
N PRO A 82 7.70 -5.19 -3.02
CA PRO A 82 8.43 -5.35 -4.26
C PRO A 82 9.68 -6.21 -4.04
N GLY A 83 9.49 -7.51 -3.81
CA GLY A 83 10.60 -8.46 -3.90
C GLY A 83 10.66 -9.16 -5.26
N PRO A 84 11.57 -10.13 -5.45
CA PRO A 84 11.82 -10.86 -6.71
C PRO A 84 10.64 -11.71 -7.25
N TRP A 85 9.44 -11.53 -6.72
CA TRP A 85 8.19 -12.23 -7.07
C TRP A 85 7.55 -11.74 -8.38
N LEU A 86 8.06 -10.64 -8.95
CA LEU A 86 7.67 -10.11 -10.27
C LEU A 86 8.42 -10.79 -11.41
N SER A 87 9.13 -11.90 -11.20
CA SER A 87 9.58 -12.72 -12.32
C SER A 87 8.42 -13.50 -12.93
N ARG A 88 8.47 -13.80 -14.23
CA ARG A 88 7.49 -14.65 -14.92
C ARG A 88 7.40 -16.03 -14.25
N SER A 89 8.50 -16.55 -13.71
CA SER A 89 8.54 -17.77 -12.90
C SER A 89 7.77 -17.61 -11.59
N GLY A 90 7.88 -16.45 -10.92
CA GLY A 90 7.07 -16.07 -9.76
C GLY A 90 5.57 -16.00 -10.08
N ILE A 91 5.19 -15.45 -11.24
CA ILE A 91 3.78 -15.44 -11.67
C ILE A 91 3.30 -16.85 -12.05
N ARG A 92 4.12 -17.69 -12.70
CA ARG A 92 3.77 -19.09 -12.98
C ARG A 92 3.60 -19.89 -11.69
N ALA A 93 4.49 -19.71 -10.72
CA ALA A 93 4.36 -20.29 -9.39
C ALA A 93 3.10 -19.81 -8.69
N ARG A 94 2.74 -18.52 -8.81
CA ARG A 94 1.48 -17.95 -8.31
C ARG A 94 0.26 -18.55 -9.00
N ARG A 95 0.30 -18.78 -10.32
CA ARG A 95 -0.75 -19.48 -11.06
C ARG A 95 -0.92 -20.90 -10.51
N ASN A 96 0.17 -21.66 -10.38
CA ASN A 96 0.13 -23.03 -9.90
C ASN A 96 -0.38 -23.10 -8.45
N ARG A 97 0.08 -22.20 -7.57
CA ARG A 97 -0.44 -22.09 -6.19
C ARG A 97 -1.92 -21.73 -6.15
N LEU A 98 -2.37 -20.78 -6.98
CA LEU A 98 -3.80 -20.45 -7.09
C LEU A 98 -4.62 -21.63 -7.62
N THR A 99 -4.09 -22.42 -8.56
CA THR A 99 -4.74 -23.65 -9.03
C THR A 99 -4.83 -24.70 -7.92
N CYS A 100 -3.77 -24.91 -7.13
CA CYS A 100 -3.80 -25.80 -5.97
C CYS A 100 -4.80 -25.32 -4.90
N VAL A 101 -4.85 -24.01 -4.63
CA VAL A 101 -5.85 -23.43 -3.71
C VAL A 101 -7.26 -23.60 -4.27
N LEU A 102 -7.47 -23.38 -5.57
CA LEU A 102 -8.76 -23.66 -6.23
C LEU A 102 -9.19 -25.11 -6.03
N LEU A 103 -8.29 -26.08 -6.22
CA LEU A 103 -8.57 -27.49 -5.97
C LEU A 103 -8.94 -27.76 -4.51
N LEU A 104 -8.19 -27.21 -3.56
CA LEU A 104 -8.48 -27.34 -2.12
C LEU A 104 -9.78 -26.65 -1.70
N VAL A 105 -10.23 -25.63 -2.42
CA VAL A 105 -11.52 -24.96 -2.20
C VAL A 105 -12.67 -25.73 -2.85
N TRP A 106 -12.42 -26.35 -4.01
CA TRP A 106 -13.40 -27.16 -4.73
C TRP A 106 -13.69 -28.48 -4.04
N LEU A 107 -12.70 -29.13 -3.42
CA LEU A 107 -12.87 -30.41 -2.74
C LEU A 107 -13.96 -30.37 -1.63
N PRO A 108 -13.96 -29.42 -0.69
CA PRO A 108 -15.03 -29.25 0.28
C PRO A 108 -16.38 -28.96 -0.38
N ALA A 109 -16.41 -28.10 -1.41
CA ALA A 109 -17.65 -27.79 -2.12
C ALA A 109 -18.24 -29.03 -2.81
N ALA A 110 -17.40 -29.84 -3.46
CA ALA A 110 -17.81 -31.10 -4.08
C ALA A 110 -18.26 -32.13 -3.04
N ALA A 111 -17.56 -32.25 -1.91
CA ALA A 111 -17.95 -33.12 -0.81
C ALA A 111 -19.29 -32.70 -0.18
N ILE A 112 -19.56 -31.39 -0.07
CA ILE A 112 -20.84 -30.86 0.39
C ILE A 112 -21.94 -31.18 -0.61
N VAL A 113 -21.72 -30.96 -1.90
CA VAL A 113 -22.73 -31.28 -2.94
C VAL A 113 -23.01 -32.78 -2.99
N ALA A 114 -21.98 -33.62 -2.91
CA ALA A 114 -22.14 -35.07 -2.82
C ALA A 114 -22.90 -35.49 -1.55
N GLY A 115 -22.53 -34.90 -0.40
CA GLY A 115 -23.22 -35.14 0.87
C GLY A 115 -24.69 -34.72 0.85
N ILE A 116 -25.03 -33.60 0.19
CA ILE A 116 -26.42 -33.15 -0.01
C ILE A 116 -27.19 -34.12 -0.92
N ALA A 117 -26.53 -34.68 -1.93
CA ALA A 117 -27.18 -35.64 -2.84
C ALA A 117 -27.46 -36.98 -2.16
N GLU A 118 -26.51 -37.46 -1.34
CA GLU A 118 -26.65 -38.73 -0.60
C GLU A 118 -27.57 -38.59 0.62
N HIS A 119 -27.50 -37.44 1.30
CA HIS A 119 -28.23 -37.14 2.52
C HIS A 119 -28.92 -35.78 2.36
N PRO A 120 -30.09 -35.72 1.68
CA PRO A 120 -30.79 -34.47 1.47
C PRO A 120 -31.03 -33.77 2.81
N PRO A 121 -30.58 -32.51 2.98
CA PRO A 121 -30.72 -31.82 4.26
C PRO A 121 -32.20 -31.62 4.59
N HIS A 122 -32.60 -31.87 5.84
CA HIS A 122 -33.98 -31.70 6.29
C HIS A 122 -34.07 -30.54 7.29
N GLY A 123 -35.12 -29.73 7.20
CA GLY A 123 -35.36 -28.62 8.14
C GLY A 123 -34.23 -27.59 8.17
N VAL A 124 -33.63 -27.40 9.35
CA VAL A 124 -32.60 -26.37 9.60
C VAL A 124 -31.28 -26.66 8.87
N ASP A 125 -31.02 -27.91 8.51
CA ASP A 125 -29.80 -28.31 7.79
C ASP A 125 -29.71 -27.70 6.39
N ILE A 126 -30.85 -27.39 5.77
CA ILE A 126 -30.91 -26.71 4.47
C ILE A 126 -30.23 -25.34 4.59
N VAL A 127 -30.43 -24.65 5.70
CA VAL A 127 -29.91 -23.31 5.91
C VAL A 127 -28.40 -23.32 6.11
N TYR A 128 -27.87 -24.31 6.85
CA TYR A 128 -26.44 -24.50 6.99
C TYR A 128 -25.79 -24.91 5.66
N ALA A 129 -26.42 -25.80 4.89
CA ALA A 129 -25.95 -26.18 3.56
C ALA A 129 -25.85 -24.97 2.62
N VAL A 130 -26.91 -24.15 2.55
CA VAL A 130 -26.94 -22.91 1.75
C VAL A 130 -25.86 -21.94 2.20
N PHE A 131 -25.62 -21.81 3.51
CA PHE A 131 -24.55 -20.95 4.02
C PHE A 131 -23.16 -21.40 3.55
N VAL A 132 -22.82 -22.67 3.79
CA VAL A 132 -21.48 -23.16 3.47
C VAL A 132 -21.25 -23.05 1.96
N LEU A 133 -22.29 -23.31 1.16
CA LEU A 133 -22.27 -23.12 -0.28
C LEU A 133 -22.06 -21.64 -0.67
N GLY A 134 -22.72 -20.70 0.01
CA GLY A 134 -22.52 -19.26 -0.17
C GLY A 134 -21.11 -18.77 0.18
N CYS A 135 -20.53 -19.29 1.27
CA CYS A 135 -19.12 -19.03 1.62
C CYS A 135 -18.16 -19.60 0.57
N GLY A 136 -18.36 -20.85 0.18
CA GLY A 136 -17.59 -21.51 -0.87
C GLY A 136 -17.64 -20.75 -2.18
N LEU A 137 -18.83 -20.32 -2.61
CA LEU A 137 -19.04 -19.54 -3.82
C LEU A 137 -18.38 -18.15 -3.73
N SER A 138 -18.49 -17.47 -2.60
CA SER A 138 -17.85 -16.16 -2.39
C SER A 138 -16.33 -16.25 -2.48
N LEU A 139 -15.75 -17.28 -1.85
CA LEU A 139 -14.32 -17.54 -1.91
C LEU A 139 -13.89 -17.96 -3.32
N LEU A 140 -14.69 -18.78 -4.00
CA LEU A 140 -14.47 -19.14 -5.40
C LEU A 140 -14.45 -17.92 -6.32
N VAL A 141 -15.43 -17.01 -6.20
CA VAL A 141 -15.48 -15.76 -6.97
C VAL A 141 -14.25 -14.91 -6.70
N LEU A 142 -13.83 -14.76 -5.44
CA LEU A 142 -12.64 -14.01 -5.08
C LEU A 142 -11.38 -14.62 -5.70
N VAL A 143 -11.24 -15.94 -5.67
CA VAL A 143 -10.12 -16.66 -6.28
C VAL A 143 -10.16 -16.55 -7.80
N LEU A 144 -11.32 -16.69 -8.44
CA LEU A 144 -11.51 -16.53 -9.88
C LEU A 144 -11.17 -15.11 -10.35
N VAL A 145 -11.65 -14.07 -9.67
CA VAL A 145 -11.30 -12.68 -9.99
C VAL A 145 -9.78 -12.46 -9.89
N ARG A 146 -9.13 -13.02 -8.86
CA ARG A 146 -7.68 -12.95 -8.70
C ARG A 146 -6.93 -13.73 -9.78
N TRP A 147 -7.42 -14.92 -10.13
CA TRP A 147 -6.86 -15.74 -11.19
C TRP A 147 -7.00 -15.06 -12.55
N ALA A 148 -8.17 -14.51 -12.88
CA ALA A 148 -8.43 -13.74 -14.09
C ALA A 148 -7.53 -12.51 -14.20
N ARG A 149 -7.31 -11.77 -13.09
CA ARG A 149 -6.33 -10.66 -13.05
C ARG A 149 -4.91 -11.15 -13.33
N THR A 150 -4.52 -12.29 -12.75
CA THR A 150 -3.19 -12.89 -12.96
C THR A 150 -3.03 -13.33 -14.41
N LEU A 151 -4.05 -13.95 -15.02
CA LEU A 151 -4.06 -14.28 -16.43
C LEU A 151 -4.00 -13.05 -17.33
N ARG A 152 -4.70 -11.97 -16.99
CA ARG A 152 -4.63 -10.72 -17.74
C ARG A 152 -3.21 -10.18 -17.77
N ILE A 153 -2.52 -10.19 -16.62
CA ILE A 153 -1.10 -9.79 -16.54
C ILE A 153 -0.23 -10.74 -17.37
N LEU A 154 -0.43 -12.05 -17.27
CA LEU A 154 0.32 -13.03 -18.08
C LEU A 154 0.10 -12.86 -19.59
N ARG A 155 -1.13 -12.56 -20.02
CA ARG A 155 -1.45 -12.26 -21.41
C ARG A 155 -0.77 -10.98 -21.88
N LEU A 156 -0.75 -9.94 -21.04
CA LEU A 156 0.00 -8.71 -21.33
C LEU A 156 1.50 -8.99 -21.45
N LEU A 157 2.05 -9.86 -20.61
CA LEU A 157 3.48 -10.26 -20.66
C LEU A 157 3.82 -11.15 -21.86
N ALA A 158 2.84 -11.86 -22.40
CA ALA A 158 2.98 -12.70 -23.60
C ALA A 158 2.74 -11.93 -24.91
N GLY A 159 2.21 -10.71 -24.84
CA GLY A 159 2.04 -9.85 -26.01
C GLY A 159 3.39 -9.47 -26.64
N SER A 160 3.35 -9.11 -27.92
CA SER A 160 4.51 -8.53 -28.60
C SER A 160 4.97 -7.28 -27.84
N ARG A 161 6.28 -7.12 -27.71
CA ARG A 161 6.88 -5.95 -27.06
C ARG A 161 7.43 -5.03 -28.12
N THR A 162 6.99 -3.78 -28.08
CA THR A 162 7.50 -2.75 -28.99
C THR A 162 8.80 -2.21 -28.41
N PRO A 163 9.93 -2.28 -29.14
CA PRO A 163 11.16 -1.63 -28.72
C PRO A 163 11.02 -0.12 -28.92
N LEU A 164 11.25 0.65 -27.87
CA LEU A 164 11.36 2.10 -27.95
C LEU A 164 12.80 2.52 -27.68
N PRO A 165 13.41 3.41 -28.48
CA PRO A 165 14.71 3.99 -28.15
C PRO A 165 14.63 4.67 -26.79
N ALA A 166 15.53 4.32 -25.88
CA ALA A 166 15.49 4.79 -24.50
C ALA A 166 16.90 5.02 -23.95
N ARG A 167 17.04 6.05 -23.11
CA ARG A 167 18.27 6.37 -22.40
C ARG A 167 17.96 6.52 -20.92
N ILE A 168 18.75 5.85 -20.08
CA ILE A 168 18.64 6.00 -18.62
C ILE A 168 19.34 7.31 -18.23
N ASP A 169 18.61 8.16 -17.51
CA ASP A 169 19.14 9.43 -17.01
C ASP A 169 19.56 9.29 -15.55
N GLN A 170 18.80 8.51 -14.76
CA GLN A 170 19.10 8.34 -13.34
C GLN A 170 18.56 7.02 -12.79
N GLN A 171 19.36 6.44 -11.88
CA GLN A 171 19.03 5.29 -11.07
C GLN A 171 19.04 5.72 -9.60
N GLU A 172 17.88 5.76 -8.96
CA GLU A 172 17.76 6.03 -7.53
C GLU A 172 17.58 4.72 -6.77
N LEU A 173 18.49 4.49 -5.81
CA LEU A 173 18.30 3.49 -4.78
C LEU A 173 17.39 4.12 -3.72
N VAL A 174 16.24 3.51 -3.43
CA VAL A 174 15.36 4.01 -2.36
C VAL A 174 16.00 3.67 -1.03
N ASP A 175 16.40 4.71 -0.28
CA ASP A 175 16.94 4.56 1.08
C ASP A 175 16.05 3.63 1.92
N GLY A 176 16.63 2.50 2.36
CA GLY A 176 16.01 1.53 3.25
C GLY A 176 15.34 0.32 2.58
N ASP A 177 15.32 0.22 1.25
CA ASP A 177 14.89 -1.00 0.54
C ASP A 177 15.82 -1.27 -0.66
N PRO A 178 16.80 -2.19 -0.54
CA PRO A 178 17.74 -2.49 -1.61
C PRO A 178 17.09 -3.10 -2.87
N LEU A 179 15.82 -3.52 -2.78
CA LEU A 179 15.05 -4.12 -3.87
C LEU A 179 14.14 -3.10 -4.57
N ALA A 180 13.75 -2.01 -3.91
CA ALA A 180 12.91 -0.97 -4.50
C ALA A 180 13.77 0.00 -5.33
N ARG A 181 14.04 -0.37 -6.59
CA ARG A 181 14.83 0.44 -7.52
C ARG A 181 13.92 1.26 -8.44
N TYR A 182 14.11 2.58 -8.43
CA TYR A 182 13.45 3.50 -9.36
C TYR A 182 14.45 3.90 -10.44
N VAL A 183 14.09 3.61 -11.70
CA VAL A 183 14.91 3.99 -12.85
C VAL A 183 14.12 4.95 -13.70
N THR A 184 14.68 6.10 -13.99
CA THR A 184 14.06 7.12 -14.83
C THR A 184 14.94 7.41 -16.03
N GLY A 185 14.31 7.71 -17.16
CA GLY A 185 15.02 8.06 -18.38
C GLY A 185 14.14 8.70 -19.43
N THR A 186 14.74 8.97 -20.57
CA THR A 186 14.07 9.46 -21.78
C THR A 186 13.75 8.32 -22.73
N VAL A 187 12.66 8.44 -23.46
CA VAL A 187 12.24 7.48 -24.50
C VAL A 187 11.80 8.25 -25.74
N ILE A 188 11.98 7.69 -26.92
CA ILE A 188 11.45 8.27 -28.16
C ILE A 188 10.24 7.44 -28.59
N PHE A 189 9.08 8.09 -28.73
CA PHE A 189 7.85 7.43 -29.16
C PHE A 189 7.87 7.16 -30.68
N PRO A 190 7.01 6.27 -31.20
CA PRO A 190 6.99 5.93 -32.64
C PRO A 190 6.69 7.12 -33.57
N ASP A 191 6.06 8.17 -33.04
CA ASP A 191 5.80 9.43 -33.75
C ASP A 191 7.03 10.38 -33.76
N GLY A 192 8.16 9.95 -33.20
CA GLY A 192 9.38 10.73 -33.07
C GLY A 192 9.36 11.72 -31.90
N SER A 193 8.25 11.81 -31.15
CA SER A 193 8.17 12.74 -30.01
C SER A 193 9.05 12.26 -28.86
N PRO A 194 9.78 13.17 -28.19
CA PRO A 194 10.50 12.85 -26.98
C PRO A 194 9.51 12.60 -25.85
N GLY A 195 9.78 11.56 -25.09
CA GLY A 195 9.05 11.17 -23.91
C GLY A 195 10.01 10.82 -22.79
N TYR A 196 9.41 10.40 -21.69
CA TYR A 196 10.13 9.96 -20.53
C TYR A 196 9.48 8.70 -19.97
N PHE A 197 10.28 7.85 -19.33
CA PHE A 197 9.79 6.68 -18.62
C PHE A 197 10.26 6.61 -17.16
N THR A 198 9.40 6.08 -16.28
CA THR A 198 9.76 5.66 -14.92
C THR A 198 9.52 4.16 -14.79
N LEU A 199 10.55 3.39 -14.45
CA LEU A 199 10.44 1.98 -14.08
C LEU A 199 10.40 1.87 -12.56
N ARG A 200 9.36 1.21 -12.05
CA ARG A 200 9.23 0.82 -10.65
C ARG A 200 9.58 -0.65 -10.49
N ASP A 201 10.27 -0.96 -9.41
CA ASP A 201 10.67 -2.32 -9.03
C ASP A 201 11.51 -2.97 -10.15
N CYS A 202 12.42 -2.18 -10.73
CA CYS A 202 13.15 -2.59 -11.93
C CYS A 202 14.24 -3.62 -11.59
N PRO A 203 14.18 -4.84 -12.16
CA PRO A 203 15.20 -5.86 -11.92
C PRO A 203 16.53 -5.47 -12.60
N ILE A 204 17.65 -5.81 -11.96
CA ILE A 204 19.01 -5.46 -12.42
C ILE A 204 19.27 -5.84 -13.88
N PRO A 205 18.88 -7.06 -14.35
CA PRO A 205 19.09 -7.45 -15.73
C PRO A 205 18.37 -6.56 -16.75
N LEU A 206 17.20 -6.01 -16.39
CA LEU A 206 16.46 -5.11 -17.25
C LEU A 206 17.16 -3.75 -17.39
N VAL A 207 17.72 -3.22 -16.30
CA VAL A 207 18.51 -1.97 -16.34
C VAL A 207 19.73 -2.13 -17.23
N ALA A 208 20.52 -3.19 -17.00
CA ALA A 208 21.71 -3.48 -17.80
C ALA A 208 21.36 -3.67 -19.29
N ALA A 209 20.24 -4.31 -19.59
CA ALA A 209 19.77 -4.47 -20.97
C ALA A 209 19.42 -3.13 -21.64
N ILE A 210 18.76 -2.21 -20.91
CA ILE A 210 18.43 -0.88 -21.45
C ILE A 210 19.72 -0.09 -21.69
N GLU A 211 20.67 -0.12 -20.76
CA GLU A 211 21.98 0.55 -20.91
C GLU A 211 22.75 0.00 -22.12
N HIS A 212 22.77 -1.32 -22.29
CA HIS A 212 23.54 -1.96 -23.36
C HIS A 212 22.92 -1.76 -24.75
N THR A 213 21.59 -1.82 -24.85
CA THR A 213 20.89 -1.79 -26.14
C THR A 213 20.36 -0.42 -26.53
N GLY A 214 20.27 0.52 -25.59
CA GLY A 214 19.62 1.81 -25.77
C GLY A 214 18.13 1.67 -26.09
N ARG A 215 17.49 0.57 -25.68
CA ARG A 215 16.09 0.26 -26.01
C ARG A 215 15.32 -0.20 -24.76
N LEU A 216 14.07 0.24 -24.69
CA LEU A 216 13.08 -0.17 -23.70
C LEU A 216 11.96 -0.92 -24.42
N TRP A 217 11.81 -2.21 -24.12
CA TRP A 217 10.74 -3.04 -24.70
C TRP A 217 9.50 -2.95 -23.84
N VAL A 218 8.41 -2.43 -24.41
CA VAL A 218 7.15 -2.16 -23.70
C VAL A 218 5.97 -2.87 -24.34
N THR A 219 4.94 -3.17 -23.55
CA THR A 219 3.68 -3.77 -24.05
C THR A 219 2.81 -2.83 -24.87
N SER A 220 3.04 -1.51 -24.78
CA SER A 220 2.34 -0.49 -25.57
C SER A 220 3.25 0.72 -25.74
N ALA A 221 3.28 1.28 -26.95
CA ALA A 221 4.06 2.47 -27.26
C ALA A 221 3.33 3.78 -26.93
N LEU A 222 2.11 3.72 -26.39
CA LEU A 222 1.36 4.91 -26.02
C LEU A 222 1.74 5.40 -24.61
N PRO A 223 1.68 6.72 -24.34
CA PRO A 223 1.82 7.26 -23.00
C PRO A 223 0.82 6.61 -22.03
N GLY A 224 1.28 6.24 -20.83
CA GLY A 224 0.47 5.57 -19.84
C GLY A 224 1.23 4.55 -19.00
N THR A 225 0.49 3.72 -18.25
CA THR A 225 1.06 2.62 -17.48
C THR A 225 1.20 1.39 -18.36
N VAL A 226 2.43 0.93 -18.55
CA VAL A 226 2.78 -0.23 -19.37
C VAL A 226 3.68 -1.19 -18.60
N LEU A 227 3.90 -2.39 -19.13
CA LEU A 227 4.92 -3.30 -18.63
C LEU A 227 6.14 -3.19 -19.53
N ALA A 228 7.32 -3.02 -18.92
CA ALA A 228 8.58 -3.04 -19.62
C ALA A 228 9.36 -4.32 -19.27
N GLY A 229 10.03 -4.93 -20.24
CA GLY A 229 10.85 -6.10 -19.99
C GLY A 229 11.51 -6.62 -21.26
N LEU A 230 12.59 -7.37 -21.14
CA LEU A 230 13.31 -8.02 -22.26
C LEU A 230 12.42 -8.96 -23.09
N PRO A 231 12.46 -8.95 -24.43
CA PRO A 231 11.54 -9.72 -25.29
C PRO A 231 11.43 -11.20 -24.90
N ASP A 232 12.57 -11.83 -24.59
CA ASP A 232 12.65 -13.24 -24.17
C ASP A 232 12.88 -13.42 -22.65
N GLY A 233 12.96 -12.31 -21.91
CA GLY A 233 13.22 -12.30 -20.48
C GLY A 233 11.97 -12.51 -19.63
N ASP A 234 12.17 -13.20 -18.51
CA ASP A 234 11.17 -13.38 -17.46
C ASP A 234 11.06 -12.17 -16.52
N ASP A 235 12.01 -11.24 -16.63
CA ASP A 235 12.10 -10.02 -15.85
C ASP A 235 11.32 -8.87 -16.49
N PHE A 236 10.45 -8.24 -15.70
CA PHE A 236 9.71 -7.07 -16.12
C PHE A 236 9.54 -6.07 -14.98
N ALA A 237 9.31 -4.82 -15.34
CA ALA A 237 9.07 -3.71 -14.45
C ALA A 237 7.77 -3.00 -14.84
N HIS A 238 7.10 -2.39 -13.87
CA HIS A 238 6.00 -1.48 -14.15
C HIS A 238 6.58 -0.17 -14.66
N ALA A 239 6.31 0.15 -15.92
CA ALA A 239 6.74 1.38 -16.55
C ALA A 239 5.59 2.39 -16.63
N VAL A 240 5.90 3.66 -16.39
CA VAL A 240 5.00 4.78 -16.71
C VAL A 240 5.68 5.59 -17.80
N LEU A 241 5.07 5.63 -18.97
CA LEU A 241 5.50 6.44 -20.11
C LEU A 241 4.73 7.77 -20.09
N ALA A 242 5.42 8.88 -20.28
CA ALA A 242 4.82 10.20 -20.33
C ALA A 242 5.49 11.06 -21.42
N THR A 243 4.72 11.97 -22.04
CA THR A 243 5.25 12.95 -23.01
C THR A 243 5.98 14.10 -22.35
N SER A 244 5.81 14.29 -21.04
CA SER A 244 6.49 15.31 -20.25
C SER A 244 7.09 14.73 -18.98
N GLN A 245 8.21 15.31 -18.55
CA GLN A 245 8.89 14.89 -17.32
C GLN A 245 7.97 15.02 -16.09
N SER A 246 7.07 16.00 -16.09
CA SER A 246 6.03 16.15 -15.07
C SER A 246 5.06 14.96 -14.98
N GLY A 247 4.86 14.20 -16.07
CA GLY A 247 3.97 13.04 -16.10
C GLY A 247 4.58 11.73 -15.58
N LEU A 248 5.92 11.67 -15.47
CA LEU A 248 6.70 10.49 -15.02
C LEU A 248 6.44 10.07 -13.59
N HIS A 249 6.16 11.05 -12.73
CA HIS A 249 6.10 10.86 -11.29
C HIS A 249 4.73 10.26 -10.95
N GLY A 250 4.63 8.96 -11.22
CA GLY A 250 3.39 8.19 -11.33
C GLY A 250 2.29 8.62 -10.37
N ARG A 251 1.19 9.05 -11.00
CA ARG A 251 0.11 9.93 -10.54
C ARG A 251 0.50 11.40 -10.58
N ALA A 252 0.05 12.06 -11.65
CA ALA A 252 -0.31 13.46 -11.59
C ALA A 252 -0.93 13.73 -10.20
N PRO A 253 -0.45 14.74 -9.46
CA PRO A 253 -0.97 15.04 -8.13
C PRO A 253 -2.48 15.08 -8.25
N ILE A 254 -3.16 14.23 -7.46
CA ILE A 254 -4.61 14.17 -7.52
C ILE A 254 -5.07 15.57 -7.16
N SER A 255 -5.71 16.24 -8.10
CA SER A 255 -6.20 17.59 -7.90
C SER A 255 -7.13 17.61 -6.67
N ARG A 256 -7.17 18.69 -5.87
CA ARG A 256 -8.08 18.78 -4.70
C ARG A 256 -9.53 18.55 -5.15
N ALA A 257 -9.92 19.10 -6.30
CA ALA A 257 -11.23 18.87 -6.90
C ALA A 257 -11.46 17.39 -7.29
N ALA A 258 -10.47 16.71 -7.87
CA ALA A 258 -10.53 15.29 -8.18
C ALA A 258 -10.62 14.42 -6.92
N LEU A 259 -9.93 14.81 -5.85
CA LEU A 259 -9.92 14.10 -4.57
C LEU A 259 -11.32 14.08 -3.94
N GLY A 260 -12.01 15.23 -3.94
CA GLY A 260 -13.42 15.32 -3.51
C GLY A 260 -14.34 14.46 -4.37
N ARG A 261 -14.20 14.53 -5.70
CA ARG A 261 -14.96 13.70 -6.65
C ARG A 261 -14.73 12.21 -6.45
N HIS A 262 -13.54 11.78 -6.05
CA HIS A 262 -13.24 10.38 -5.75
C HIS A 262 -13.68 9.93 -4.35
N LEU A 263 -13.72 10.84 -3.37
CA LEU A 263 -14.15 10.50 -2.01
C LEU A 263 -15.65 10.24 -1.93
N ARG A 264 -16.48 10.98 -2.69
CA ARG A 264 -17.94 10.81 -2.74
C ARG A 264 -18.38 9.39 -3.11
N PRO A 265 -18.02 8.81 -4.27
CA PRO A 265 -18.45 7.46 -4.63
C PRO A 265 -17.89 6.38 -3.70
N ARG A 266 -16.70 6.59 -3.12
CA ARG A 266 -16.12 5.64 -2.14
C ARG A 266 -16.85 5.68 -0.80
N THR A 267 -17.26 6.87 -0.36
CA THR A 267 -18.04 7.03 0.87
C THR A 267 -19.45 6.47 0.66
N PHE A 268 -20.05 6.71 -0.51
CA PHE A 268 -21.31 6.10 -0.91
C PHE A 268 -21.20 4.57 -0.92
N ALA A 269 -20.19 4.00 -1.59
CA ALA A 269 -19.98 2.55 -1.61
C ALA A 269 -19.79 1.95 -0.21
N LEU A 270 -19.03 2.61 0.68
CA LEU A 270 -18.91 2.18 2.07
C LEU A 270 -20.26 2.22 2.80
N ALA A 271 -21.02 3.30 2.65
CA ALA A 271 -22.35 3.41 3.25
C ALA A 271 -23.30 2.35 2.71
N THR A 272 -23.31 2.09 1.40
CA THR A 272 -24.10 1.04 0.76
C THR A 272 -23.72 -0.34 1.30
N VAL A 273 -22.42 -0.65 1.42
CA VAL A 273 -21.96 -1.93 1.99
C VAL A 273 -22.41 -2.09 3.45
N MET A 274 -22.34 -1.02 4.25
CA MET A 274 -22.82 -1.04 5.64
C MET A 274 -24.33 -1.23 5.73
N VAL A 275 -25.12 -0.45 4.97
CA VAL A 275 -26.60 -0.50 4.99
C VAL A 275 -27.10 -1.84 4.47
N LEU A 276 -26.60 -2.30 3.32
CA LEU A 276 -26.98 -3.61 2.78
C LEU A 276 -26.55 -4.74 3.71
N GLY A 277 -25.38 -4.61 4.35
CA GLY A 277 -24.91 -5.56 5.34
C GLY A 277 -25.85 -5.72 6.53
N VAL A 278 -26.20 -4.60 7.15
CA VAL A 278 -27.13 -4.56 8.29
C VAL A 278 -28.51 -5.05 7.88
N ALA A 279 -29.03 -4.60 6.73
CA ALA A 279 -30.32 -5.05 6.22
C ALA A 279 -30.33 -6.57 6.00
N LEU A 280 -29.29 -7.11 5.36
CA LEU A 280 -29.13 -8.54 5.15
C LEU A 280 -29.05 -9.31 6.47
N GLU A 281 -28.31 -8.80 7.45
CA GLU A 281 -28.19 -9.39 8.79
C GLU A 281 -29.54 -9.42 9.52
N ILE A 282 -30.30 -8.32 9.50
CA ILE A 282 -31.64 -8.25 10.08
C ILE A 282 -32.60 -9.22 9.37
N THR A 283 -32.61 -9.23 8.04
CA THR A 283 -33.47 -10.14 7.27
C THR A 283 -33.16 -11.59 7.62
N VAL A 284 -31.89 -11.98 7.70
CA VAL A 284 -31.47 -13.32 8.09
C VAL A 284 -31.80 -13.63 9.55
N PHE A 285 -31.62 -12.69 10.47
CA PHE A 285 -32.01 -12.86 11.86
C PHE A 285 -33.50 -13.18 12.00
N VAL A 286 -34.36 -12.40 11.34
CA VAL A 286 -35.82 -12.51 11.40
C VAL A 286 -36.32 -13.78 10.70
N THR A 287 -35.75 -14.12 9.54
CA THR A 287 -36.25 -15.23 8.71
C THR A 287 -35.71 -16.61 9.12
N LEU A 288 -34.51 -16.68 9.69
CA LEU A 288 -33.78 -17.93 9.90
C LEU A 288 -33.45 -18.21 11.36
N GLY A 289 -34.00 -17.43 12.31
CA GLY A 289 -33.98 -17.78 13.73
C GLY A 289 -32.62 -17.63 14.43
N GLY A 290 -31.88 -16.55 14.13
CA GLY A 290 -30.69 -16.12 14.89
C GLY A 290 -29.43 -16.99 14.80
N ALA A 291 -29.51 -18.25 14.39
CA ALA A 291 -28.35 -19.13 14.26
C ALA A 291 -27.44 -18.76 13.06
N LEU A 292 -27.97 -18.04 12.06
CA LEU A 292 -27.27 -17.68 10.83
C LEU A 292 -26.74 -16.23 10.75
N THR A 293 -26.92 -15.39 11.76
CA THR A 293 -26.40 -14.00 11.71
C THR A 293 -24.87 -13.97 11.65
N TRP A 294 -24.19 -14.83 12.41
CA TRP A 294 -22.72 -14.90 12.48
C TRP A 294 -22.04 -15.27 11.16
N VAL A 295 -22.76 -16.06 10.39
CA VAL A 295 -22.39 -16.62 9.11
C VAL A 295 -22.22 -15.53 8.04
N LEU A 296 -23.11 -14.54 8.05
CA LEU A 296 -23.05 -13.37 7.16
C LEU A 296 -22.22 -12.24 7.75
N LEU A 297 -22.06 -12.21 9.08
CA LEU A 297 -21.27 -11.20 9.76
C LEU A 297 -19.80 -11.21 9.31
N VAL A 298 -19.17 -12.38 9.13
CA VAL A 298 -17.76 -12.46 8.73
C VAL A 298 -17.50 -11.90 7.31
N PRO A 299 -18.19 -12.34 6.24
CA PRO A 299 -17.99 -11.74 4.91
C PRO A 299 -18.41 -10.28 4.87
N LEU A 300 -19.42 -9.87 5.64
CA LEU A 300 -19.79 -8.48 5.79
C LEU A 300 -18.66 -7.65 6.41
N LEU A 301 -18.09 -8.11 7.54
CA LEU A 301 -16.96 -7.45 8.19
C LEU A 301 -15.76 -7.34 7.24
N LEU A 302 -15.47 -8.38 6.45
CA LEU A 302 -14.41 -8.32 5.44
C LEU A 302 -14.70 -7.30 4.34
N ALA A 303 -15.94 -7.23 3.85
CA ALA A 303 -16.37 -6.23 2.88
C ALA A 303 -16.25 -4.81 3.44
N VAL A 304 -16.66 -4.61 4.70
CA VAL A 304 -16.52 -3.34 5.42
C VAL A 304 -15.05 -2.96 5.59
N VAL A 305 -14.19 -3.87 6.05
CA VAL A 305 -12.74 -3.61 6.21
C VAL A 305 -12.10 -3.27 4.86
N ALA A 306 -12.47 -3.98 3.79
CA ALA A 306 -11.99 -3.68 2.44
C ALA A 306 -12.46 -2.30 1.97
N ALA A 307 -13.73 -1.94 2.17
CA ALA A 307 -14.28 -0.64 1.82
C ALA A 307 -13.67 0.49 2.65
N VAL A 308 -13.44 0.28 3.95
CA VAL A 308 -12.76 1.23 4.85
C VAL A 308 -11.32 1.44 4.41
N ASN A 309 -10.56 0.38 4.11
CA ASN A 309 -9.19 0.48 3.60
C ASN A 309 -9.12 1.16 2.24
N TRP A 310 -10.10 0.93 1.37
CA TRP A 310 -10.19 1.59 0.08
C TRP A 310 -10.52 3.09 0.20
N ARG A 311 -11.39 3.45 1.15
CA ARG A 311 -11.74 4.84 1.48
C ARG A 311 -10.60 5.55 2.18
N SER A 312 -9.92 4.93 3.14
CA SER A 312 -8.88 5.54 3.98
C SER A 312 -7.71 6.07 3.16
N ARG A 313 -7.36 5.40 2.05
CA ARG A 313 -6.33 5.84 1.10
C ARG A 313 -6.63 7.20 0.46
N VAL A 314 -7.90 7.58 0.30
CA VAL A 314 -8.31 8.89 -0.24
C VAL A 314 -8.70 9.85 0.89
N ALA A 315 -9.29 9.34 1.97
CA ALA A 315 -9.68 10.15 3.10
C ALA A 315 -8.49 10.75 3.86
N SER A 316 -7.34 10.05 3.92
CA SER A 316 -6.16 10.57 4.62
C SER A 316 -5.65 11.91 4.04
N PRO A 317 -5.40 12.03 2.71
CA PRO A 317 -5.08 13.33 2.11
C PRO A 317 -6.17 14.39 2.32
N VAL A 318 -7.45 14.02 2.22
CA VAL A 318 -8.58 14.96 2.45
C VAL A 318 -8.57 15.50 3.88
N ARG A 319 -8.32 14.65 4.88
CA ARG A 319 -8.24 15.08 6.29
C ARG A 319 -7.07 16.03 6.54
N LEU A 320 -5.94 15.82 5.85
CA LEU A 320 -4.80 16.73 5.94
C LEU A 320 -5.09 18.08 5.28
N LEU A 321 -5.79 18.09 4.14
CA LEU A 321 -6.23 19.33 3.49
C LEU A 321 -7.32 20.07 4.28
N ALA A 322 -8.16 19.36 5.01
CA ALA A 322 -9.20 19.92 5.87
C ALA A 322 -8.71 20.30 7.28
N ALA A 323 -7.39 20.29 7.52
CA ALA A 323 -6.82 20.56 8.85
C ALA A 323 -6.94 22.02 9.30
N GLY A 324 -7.30 22.95 8.40
CA GLY A 324 -7.49 24.36 8.70
C GLY A 324 -7.12 25.27 7.52
N PRO A 325 -7.03 26.60 7.74
CA PRO A 325 -6.54 27.54 6.74
C PRO A 325 -5.07 27.25 6.38
N TRP A 326 -4.63 27.76 5.24
CA TRP A 326 -3.23 27.64 4.82
C TRP A 326 -2.35 28.54 5.68
N THR A 327 -1.38 27.94 6.37
CA THR A 327 -0.38 28.64 7.17
C THR A 327 0.92 28.73 6.38
N GLU A 328 1.46 29.93 6.23
CA GLU A 328 2.78 30.15 5.62
C GLU A 328 3.90 29.72 6.59
N VAL A 329 4.86 28.96 6.08
CA VAL A 329 6.01 28.47 6.85
C VAL A 329 7.28 28.75 6.08
N ALA A 330 8.24 29.45 6.70
CA ALA A 330 9.55 29.68 6.09
C ALA A 330 10.26 28.35 5.87
N ALA A 331 10.68 28.08 4.64
CA ALA A 331 11.22 26.80 4.23
C ALA A 331 12.39 26.96 3.24
N ALA A 332 13.45 26.17 3.44
CA ALA A 332 14.59 26.14 2.54
C ALA A 332 14.87 24.70 2.10
N VAL A 333 15.07 24.52 0.80
CA VAL A 333 15.42 23.22 0.22
C VAL A 333 16.93 23.00 0.35
N VAL A 334 17.36 21.76 0.62
CA VAL A 334 18.78 21.41 0.54
C VAL A 334 19.18 21.43 -0.95
N ALA A 335 20.11 22.31 -1.30
CA ALA A 335 20.37 22.75 -2.68
C ALA A 335 20.76 21.66 -3.70
N GLN A 336 20.96 20.41 -3.28
CA GLN A 336 21.58 19.39 -4.11
C GLN A 336 20.63 18.63 -5.06
N ASP A 337 19.29 18.73 -4.93
CA ASP A 337 18.38 17.97 -5.80
C ASP A 337 17.01 18.63 -6.01
N ILE A 338 16.99 19.87 -6.48
CA ILE A 338 15.74 20.57 -6.78
C ILE A 338 15.26 20.20 -8.19
N ARG A 339 14.54 19.09 -8.32
CA ARG A 339 13.83 18.74 -9.55
C ARG A 339 12.35 18.46 -9.26
N PRO A 340 11.43 18.97 -10.09
CA PRO A 340 10.02 18.61 -10.00
C PRO A 340 9.83 17.10 -9.95
N GLY A 341 8.92 16.65 -9.08
CA GLY A 341 8.52 15.26 -8.92
C GLY A 341 9.49 14.37 -8.13
N ARG A 342 10.65 14.89 -7.72
CA ARG A 342 11.56 14.18 -6.82
C ARG A 342 11.19 14.30 -5.35
N PRO A 343 11.73 13.40 -4.50
CA PRO A 343 11.73 13.61 -3.07
C PRO A 343 12.48 14.91 -2.74
N MET A 344 11.77 15.94 -2.31
CA MET A 344 12.40 17.17 -1.83
C MET A 344 12.69 17.06 -0.34
N LEU A 345 13.93 17.35 0.02
CA LEU A 345 14.40 17.43 1.40
C LEU A 345 14.75 18.87 1.73
N GLY A 346 14.30 19.32 2.90
CA GLY A 346 14.54 20.68 3.32
C GLY A 346 14.35 20.89 4.81
N TRP A 347 14.46 22.15 5.20
CA TRP A 347 14.23 22.62 6.54
C TRP A 347 13.12 23.64 6.53
N ALA A 348 12.18 23.50 7.47
CA ALA A 348 11.13 24.46 7.72
C ALA A 348 11.28 25.03 9.13
N ARG A 349 10.86 26.27 9.31
CA ARG A 349 10.79 26.93 10.61
C ARG A 349 9.34 27.26 10.93
N PHE A 350 8.81 26.62 11.96
CA PHE A 350 7.45 26.86 12.42
C PHE A 350 7.33 28.23 13.10
N SER A 351 6.10 28.72 13.26
CA SER A 351 5.80 30.02 13.87
C SER A 351 6.28 30.13 15.32
N ASP A 352 6.37 29.00 16.04
CA ASP A 352 6.94 28.91 17.39
C ASP A 352 8.49 28.88 17.42
N GLY A 353 9.13 28.98 16.25
CA GLY A 353 10.57 28.99 16.07
C GLY A 353 11.22 27.61 16.01
N ILE A 354 10.45 26.52 16.14
CA ILE A 354 10.97 25.14 16.03
C ILE A 354 11.43 24.87 14.59
N ARG A 355 12.58 24.18 14.45
CA ARG A 355 13.07 23.75 13.14
C ARG A 355 12.65 22.31 12.89
N ALA A 356 12.00 22.09 11.76
CA ALA A 356 11.61 20.76 11.29
C ALA A 356 12.36 20.43 10.00
N ARG A 357 12.82 19.20 9.86
CA ARG A 357 13.20 18.66 8.55
C ARG A 357 11.93 18.23 7.85
N PHE A 358 11.80 18.52 6.57
CA PHE A 358 10.68 18.04 5.78
C PHE A 358 11.16 17.15 4.65
N ARG A 359 10.35 16.14 4.34
CA ARG A 359 10.48 15.29 3.15
C ARG A 359 9.17 15.30 2.39
N VAL A 360 9.19 15.74 1.14
CA VAL A 360 8.06 15.67 0.21
C VAL A 360 8.35 14.58 -0.78
N ALA A 361 7.69 13.42 -0.71
CA ALA A 361 8.07 12.26 -1.52
C ALA A 361 7.95 12.49 -3.04
N ASN A 362 6.90 13.20 -3.47
CA ASN A 362 6.66 13.59 -4.85
C ASN A 362 6.23 15.05 -4.86
N CYS A 363 7.16 16.00 -5.04
CA CYS A 363 6.83 17.42 -5.03
C CYS A 363 6.36 17.90 -6.40
N PRO A 364 5.11 18.39 -6.56
CA PRO A 364 4.65 19.03 -7.79
C PRO A 364 5.58 20.18 -8.24
N PRO A 365 5.70 20.43 -9.56
CA PRO A 365 6.55 21.50 -10.10
C PRO A 365 6.21 22.87 -9.54
N ASP A 366 4.92 23.20 -9.38
CA ASP A 366 4.49 24.50 -8.87
C ASP A 366 4.98 24.73 -7.43
N ILE A 367 4.85 23.70 -6.58
CA ILE A 367 5.29 23.75 -5.18
C ILE A 367 6.83 23.81 -5.11
N ALA A 368 7.52 23.06 -5.98
CA ALA A 368 8.98 23.10 -6.05
C ALA A 368 9.48 24.49 -6.46
N THR A 369 8.85 25.10 -7.47
CA THR A 369 9.16 26.46 -7.94
C THR A 369 8.94 27.50 -6.84
N GLU A 370 7.81 27.41 -6.12
CA GLU A 370 7.50 28.31 -5.00
C GLU A 370 8.54 28.19 -3.87
N LEU A 371 8.92 26.96 -3.52
CA LEU A 371 9.96 26.68 -2.52
C LEU A 371 11.33 27.24 -2.90
N VAL A 372 11.70 27.17 -4.19
CA VAL A 372 12.99 27.66 -4.70
C VAL A 372 13.02 29.19 -4.72
N ASN A 373 11.97 29.79 -5.29
CA ASN A 373 11.95 31.20 -5.59
C ASN A 373 11.62 32.04 -4.36
N ARG A 374 10.65 31.59 -3.55
CA ARG A 374 10.12 32.37 -2.43
C ARG A 374 10.57 31.89 -1.06
N ARG A 375 11.13 30.69 -0.96
CA ARG A 375 11.61 30.09 0.31
C ARG A 375 10.54 30.01 1.40
N HIS A 376 9.30 29.76 0.99
CA HIS A 376 8.19 29.46 1.89
C HIS A 376 7.40 28.26 1.39
N LEU A 377 6.65 27.68 2.32
CA LEU A 377 5.80 26.53 2.10
C LEU A 377 4.45 26.82 2.76
N TRP A 378 3.36 26.63 2.03
CA TRP A 378 2.04 26.70 2.64
C TRP A 378 1.63 25.32 3.15
N VAL A 379 1.29 25.25 4.43
CA VAL A 379 0.85 24.04 5.12
C VAL A 379 -0.64 24.16 5.41
N ALA A 380 -1.44 23.13 5.11
CA ALA A 380 -2.85 23.12 5.47
C ALA A 380 -3.00 22.91 6.99
N GLY A 381 -3.63 23.87 7.67
CA GLY A 381 -3.74 23.90 9.13
C GLY A 381 -2.45 24.32 9.84
N GLU A 382 -2.37 24.02 11.14
CA GLU A 382 -1.18 24.32 11.94
C GLU A 382 0.00 23.39 11.60
N PRO A 383 1.22 23.92 11.42
CA PRO A 383 2.40 23.12 11.16
C PRO A 383 2.77 22.28 12.40
N ARG A 384 2.89 20.97 12.22
CA ARG A 384 3.18 20.01 13.29
C ARG A 384 4.09 18.88 12.79
N GLU A 385 4.70 18.16 13.73
CA GLU A 385 5.43 16.94 13.42
C GLU A 385 4.51 15.88 12.78
N GLY A 386 5.04 15.14 11.82
CA GLY A 386 4.32 14.08 11.11
C GLY A 386 3.86 14.49 9.71
N LYS A 387 2.80 13.83 9.22
CA LYS A 387 2.28 14.04 7.86
C LYS A 387 1.42 15.29 7.80
N VAL A 388 1.69 16.15 6.84
CA VAL A 388 0.91 17.35 6.55
C VAL A 388 0.63 17.47 5.06
N ALA A 389 -0.44 18.17 4.69
CA ALA A 389 -0.66 18.58 3.31
C ALA A 389 0.02 19.94 3.07
N ILE A 390 0.70 20.05 1.94
CA ILE A 390 1.41 21.24 1.50
C ILE A 390 0.91 21.62 0.10
N GLY A 391 0.93 22.91 -0.24
CA GLY A 391 0.32 23.38 -1.48
C GLY A 391 0.60 24.84 -1.76
N ILE A 392 -0.10 25.36 -2.75
CA ILE A 392 -0.28 26.81 -2.96
C ILE A 392 -1.75 27.09 -2.66
N PRO A 393 -2.12 28.10 -1.84
CA PRO A 393 -3.50 28.28 -1.36
C PRO A 393 -4.55 28.26 -2.48
N ASP A 394 -4.28 28.99 -3.57
CA ASP A 394 -5.19 29.15 -4.71
C ASP A 394 -5.04 28.08 -5.80
N SER A 395 -4.04 27.19 -5.68
CA SER A 395 -3.81 26.13 -6.67
C SER A 395 -4.54 24.85 -6.31
N ASP A 396 -4.94 24.09 -7.33
CA ASP A 396 -5.50 22.74 -7.17
C ASP A 396 -4.39 21.68 -6.89
N THR A 397 -3.11 22.08 -6.95
CA THR A 397 -1.97 21.21 -6.65
C THR A 397 -1.67 21.15 -5.15
N PHE A 398 -1.37 19.95 -4.68
CA PHE A 398 -0.92 19.69 -3.32
C PHE A 398 0.02 18.49 -3.27
N ALA A 399 0.80 18.39 -2.19
CA ALA A 399 1.60 17.22 -1.87
C ALA A 399 1.48 16.87 -0.39
N ILE A 400 1.95 15.69 -0.01
CA ILE A 400 2.07 15.29 1.40
C ILE A 400 3.53 15.39 1.78
N ALA A 401 3.82 16.24 2.75
CA ALA A 401 5.13 16.34 3.38
C ALA A 401 5.12 15.60 4.72
N VAL A 402 6.27 15.05 5.09
CA VAL A 402 6.51 14.52 6.44
C VAL A 402 7.50 15.46 7.12
N PHE A 403 7.04 16.14 8.17
CA PHE A 403 7.89 16.92 9.06
C PHE A 403 8.46 16.03 10.17
N THR A 404 9.74 16.17 10.44
CA THR A 404 10.46 15.51 11.53
C THR A 404 11.17 16.57 12.36
N VAL A 405 10.83 16.64 13.65
CA VAL A 405 11.41 17.61 14.58
C VAL A 405 12.50 16.91 15.37
N LYS A 406 13.66 17.56 15.57
CA LYS A 406 14.68 16.98 16.47
C LYS A 406 14.13 17.00 17.91
N GLN A 407 13.99 15.83 18.53
CA GLN A 407 13.46 15.69 19.90
C GLN A 407 14.11 16.62 20.94
N ARG A 408 15.40 16.94 20.77
CA ARG A 408 16.15 17.85 21.66
C ARG A 408 15.61 19.30 21.61
N GLU A 409 15.16 19.76 20.45
CA GLU A 409 14.54 21.09 20.32
C GLU A 409 13.17 21.11 20.99
N TYR A 410 12.35 20.08 20.77
CA TYR A 410 11.04 19.96 21.40
C TYR A 410 11.12 20.00 22.94
N ARG A 411 12.07 19.26 23.54
CA ARG A 411 12.29 19.29 25.00
C ARG A 411 12.66 20.68 25.51
N ARG A 412 13.50 21.43 24.79
CA ARG A 412 13.92 22.79 25.18
C ARG A 412 12.75 23.78 25.11
N THR A 413 11.95 23.71 24.06
CA THR A 413 10.79 24.61 23.90
C THR A 413 9.71 24.31 24.94
N ARG A 414 9.47 23.02 25.24
CA ARG A 414 8.54 22.61 26.31
C ARG A 414 9.01 23.03 27.70
N ALA A 415 10.32 22.95 27.98
CA ALA A 415 10.91 23.44 29.22
C ALA A 415 10.77 24.96 29.38
N ARG A 416 10.86 25.74 28.30
CA ARG A 416 10.62 27.20 28.33
C ARG A 416 9.14 27.59 28.43
N ARG A 417 8.24 26.79 27.83
CA ARG A 417 6.79 26.99 27.89
C ARG A 417 6.11 26.40 29.12
N SER A 418 6.86 25.76 30.02
CA SER A 418 6.40 25.44 31.35
C SER A 418 6.92 26.53 32.29
N PRO A 419 6.35 27.75 32.31
CA PRO A 419 6.63 28.67 33.38
C PRO A 419 6.14 27.98 34.64
N SER A 420 7.05 27.76 35.58
CA SER A 420 6.84 27.81 37.02
C SER A 420 5.38 28.07 37.44
N LEU A 421 4.54 27.03 37.37
CA LEU A 421 3.27 26.96 38.11
C LEU A 421 3.53 26.60 39.59
N GLU A 422 4.81 26.56 39.98
CA GLU A 422 5.30 26.14 41.29
C GLU A 422 5.68 27.31 42.20
N THR A 423 5.38 28.56 41.83
CA THR A 423 5.77 29.76 42.62
C THR A 423 4.59 30.59 43.13
N ASN A 424 3.42 29.98 43.39
CA ASN A 424 2.31 30.74 44.01
C ASN A 424 1.61 30.05 45.20
N ASP A 425 2.24 29.05 45.82
CA ASP A 425 1.67 28.32 46.99
C ASP A 425 2.49 28.50 48.28
N ARG A 426 3.23 29.61 48.41
CA ARG A 426 4.05 29.91 49.62
C ARG A 426 3.75 31.26 50.28
N THR A 427 2.53 31.76 50.13
CA THR A 427 2.00 32.82 51.01
C THR A 427 0.54 32.55 51.29
N GLY A 428 0.30 31.77 52.34
CA GLY A 428 -0.99 31.48 52.96
C GLY A 428 -0.74 30.97 54.36
#